data_AF-A0A3P6RDQ3-F1
#
_entry.id   AF-A0A3P6RDQ3-F1
#
_cell.length_a   1.000
_cell.length_b   1.000
_cell.length_c   1.000
_cell.angle_alpha   90.00
_cell.angle_beta   90.00
_cell.angle_gamma   90.00
#
_symmetry.space_group_name_H-M   'P 1'
#
loop_
_entity.id
_entity.type
_entity.pdbx_description
1 polymer ?
#
loop_
_entity_poly.entity_id
_entity_poly.type
_entity_poly.pdbx_seq_one_letter_code
_entity_poly.pdbx_strand_id
1 'polypeptide(L)'
;MSILVLEKLYLNLKDTIPLPLRAALYVFVCYCWEFGSGFFLKRWDACPWDYESYFHYHFMGLITFEYIPVWYLSSIFCEKFVIRYALQSAWMITPEEKRQA
;
A
#
# COMPACT_ATOMS: atom_id res chain seq x y z
N MET A 1 -2.07 -0.91 -5.96
CA MET A 1 -2.91 -1.19 -4.78
C MET A 1 -3.88 -0.03 -4.57
N SER A 2 -5.18 -0.27 -4.66
CA SER A 2 -6.20 0.79 -4.56
C SER A 2 -6.43 1.22 -3.09
N ILE A 3 -6.75 2.49 -2.89
CA ILE A 3 -7.00 3.08 -1.57
C ILE A 3 -8.10 2.34 -0.77
N LEU A 4 -9.08 1.76 -1.47
CA LEU A 4 -10.17 0.96 -0.92
C LEU A 4 -9.69 -0.34 -0.26
N VAL A 5 -8.62 -0.95 -0.77
CA VAL A 5 -8.06 -2.19 -0.20
C VAL A 5 -7.36 -1.87 1.12
N LEU A 6 -6.61 -0.77 1.16
CA LEU A 6 -5.97 -0.27 2.39
C LEU A 6 -7.01 0.10 3.45
N GLU A 7 -8.09 0.77 3.07
CA GLU A 7 -9.19 1.12 3.97
C GLU A 7 -9.85 -0.14 4.56
N LYS A 8 -10.17 -1.13 3.71
CA LYS A 8 -10.78 -2.38 4.17
C LYS A 8 -9.84 -3.18 5.08
N LEU A 9 -8.54 -3.22 4.78
CA LEU A 9 -7.55 -3.82 5.67
C LEU A 9 -7.49 -3.07 7.01
N TYR A 10 -7.39 -1.74 6.97
CA TYR A 10 -7.36 -0.90 8.17
C TYR A 10 -8.57 -1.15 9.07
N LEU A 11 -9.78 -1.18 8.51
CA LEU A 11 -11.02 -1.43 9.26
C LEU A 11 -11.05 -2.82 9.90
N ASN A 12 -10.51 -3.86 9.25
CA ASN A 12 -10.48 -5.22 9.79
C ASN A 12 -9.37 -5.42 10.84
N LEU A 13 -8.24 -4.71 10.71
CA LEU A 13 -7.04 -4.97 11.51
C LEU A 13 -6.80 -3.98 12.65
N LYS A 14 -7.50 -2.82 12.68
CA LYS A 14 -7.27 -1.75 13.68
C LYS A 14 -7.46 -2.17 15.13
N ASP A 15 -8.35 -3.12 15.39
CA ASP A 15 -8.71 -3.50 16.76
C ASP A 15 -7.88 -4.69 17.26
N THR A 16 -7.15 -5.38 16.37
CA THR A 16 -6.43 -6.61 16.68
C THR A 16 -4.92 -6.46 16.58
N ILE A 17 -4.42 -5.64 15.65
CA ILE A 17 -3.00 -5.58 15.32
C ILE A 17 -2.40 -4.20 15.65
N PRO A 18 -1.25 -4.14 16.35
CA PRO A 18 -0.58 -2.88 16.62
C PRO A 18 -0.05 -2.25 15.32
N LEU A 19 -0.07 -0.92 15.28
CA LEU A 19 0.37 -0.10 14.14
C LEU A 19 1.66 -0.56 13.43
N PRO A 20 2.78 -0.88 14.13
CA PRO A 20 4.00 -1.33 13.46
C PRO A 20 3.83 -2.65 12.70
N LEU A 21 3.11 -3.62 13.27
CA LEU A 21 2.90 -4.91 12.61
C LEU A 21 1.96 -4.77 11.40
N ARG A 22 0.99 -3.86 11.49
CA ARG A 22 0.10 -3.53 10.37
C ARG A 22 0.84 -2.85 9.22
N ALA A 23 1.74 -1.92 9.52
CA ALA A 23 2.61 -1.30 8.52
C ALA A 23 3.51 -2.33 7.82
N ALA A 24 4.08 -3.29 8.58
CA ALA A 24 4.86 -4.37 8.01
C ALA A 24 4.03 -5.25 7.06
N LEU A 25 2.78 -5.57 7.41
CA LEU A 25 1.87 -6.31 6.55
C LEU A 25 1.53 -5.56 5.26
N TYR A 26 1.33 -4.25 5.31
CA TYR A 26 1.08 -3.45 4.11
C TYR A 26 2.28 -3.44 3.17
N VAL A 27 3.49 -3.27 3.72
CA VAL A 27 4.73 -3.35 2.93
C VAL A 27 4.85 -4.73 2.29
N PHE A 28 4.61 -5.80 3.06
CA PHE A 28 4.67 -7.17 2.55
C PHE A 28 3.68 -7.39 1.39
N VAL A 29 2.42 -6.99 1.56
CA VAL A 29 1.39 -7.12 0.52
C VAL A 29 1.72 -6.30 -0.72
N CYS A 30 2.24 -5.07 -0.57
CA CYS A 30 2.70 -4.24 -1.68
C CYS A 30 3.85 -4.91 -2.43
N TYR A 31 4.84 -5.44 -1.72
CA TYR A 31 5.98 -6.15 -2.31
C TYR A 31 5.54 -7.43 -3.03
N CYS A 32 4.64 -8.23 -2.45
CA CYS A 32 4.09 -9.40 -3.12
C CYS A 32 3.34 -9.03 -4.41
N TRP A 33 2.59 -7.93 -4.39
CA TRP A 33 1.89 -7.43 -5.58
C TRP A 33 2.86 -6.94 -6.65
N GLU A 34 3.85 -6.13 -6.28
CA GLU A 34 4.89 -5.59 -7.16
C GLU A 34 5.72 -6.72 -7.79
N PHE A 35 6.10 -7.71 -6.99
CA PHE A 35 6.77 -8.91 -7.48
C PHE A 35 5.89 -9.73 -8.42
N GLY A 36 4.65 -10.01 -8.02
CA GLY A 36 3.74 -10.83 -8.81
C GLY A 36 3.43 -10.19 -10.16
N SER A 37 3.14 -8.89 -10.16
CA SER A 37 2.89 -8.12 -11.39
C SER A 37 4.13 -8.01 -12.26
N GLY A 38 5.29 -7.70 -11.68
CA GLY A 38 6.53 -7.58 -12.43
C GLY A 38 7.02 -8.94 -12.97
N PHE A 39 6.90 -10.02 -12.20
CA PHE A 39 7.22 -11.38 -12.67
C PHE A 39 6.29 -11.81 -13.80
N PHE A 40 4.99 -11.52 -13.68
CA PHE A 40 4.02 -11.73 -14.75
C PHE A 40 4.42 -10.92 -15.99
N LEU A 41 4.63 -9.61 -15.89
CA LEU A 41 4.98 -8.75 -17.02
C LEU A 41 6.34 -9.09 -17.67
N LYS A 42 7.34 -9.50 -16.88
CA LYS A 42 8.65 -9.96 -17.38
C LYS A 42 8.51 -11.22 -18.25
N ARG A 43 7.47 -12.04 -18.04
CA ARG A 43 7.15 -13.19 -18.92
C ARG A 43 6.76 -12.75 -20.35
N TRP A 44 6.21 -11.55 -20.51
CA TRP A 44 5.82 -10.97 -21.81
C TRP A 44 6.78 -9.90 -22.32
N ASP A 45 7.97 -9.77 -21.72
CA ASP A 45 8.98 -8.76 -22.09
C ASP A 45 8.45 -7.30 -22.02
N ALA A 46 7.42 -7.07 -21.20
CA ALA A 46 6.71 -5.81 -21.09
C ALA A 46 6.87 -5.16 -19.71
N CYS A 47 7.91 -5.55 -18.95
CA CYS A 47 8.14 -5.03 -17.61
C CYS A 47 8.65 -3.58 -17.68
N PRO A 48 7.89 -2.58 -17.19
CA PRO A 48 8.29 -1.17 -17.28
C PRO A 48 9.34 -0.76 -16.25
N TRP A 49 9.52 -1.55 -15.18
CA TRP A 49 10.41 -1.29 -14.05
C TRP A 49 11.38 -2.46 -13.87
N ASP A 50 12.36 -2.59 -14.77
CA ASP A 50 13.46 -3.52 -14.57
C ASP A 50 14.62 -2.81 -13.87
N TYR A 51 14.81 -3.10 -12.59
CA TYR A 51 15.88 -2.52 -11.79
C TYR A 51 17.22 -3.24 -11.97
N GLU A 52 17.28 -4.32 -12.77
CA GLU A 52 18.46 -5.16 -13.02
C GLU A 52 19.76 -4.38 -13.34
N SER A 53 19.64 -3.22 -13.99
CA SER A 53 20.79 -2.42 -14.42
C SER A 53 21.30 -1.39 -13.39
N TYR A 54 20.59 -1.11 -12.31
CA TYR A 54 20.85 0.07 -11.48
C TYR A 54 21.33 -0.19 -10.04
N PHE A 55 21.07 -1.36 -9.44
CA PHE A 55 21.58 -1.68 -8.10
C PHE A 55 22.05 -3.14 -7.93
N HIS A 56 22.84 -3.36 -6.89
CA HIS A 56 23.46 -4.67 -6.60
C HIS A 56 22.65 -5.53 -5.61
N TYR A 57 21.61 -4.97 -4.96
CA TYR A 57 20.78 -5.65 -3.95
C TYR A 57 19.31 -5.80 -4.41
N HIS A 58 19.12 -6.37 -5.60
CA HIS A 58 17.80 -6.68 -6.13
C HIS A 58 17.46 -8.16 -5.99
N PHE A 59 16.24 -8.46 -5.61
CA PHE A 59 15.66 -9.79 -5.81
C PHE A 59 15.10 -9.86 -7.24
N MET A 60 15.82 -10.55 -8.13
CA MET A 60 15.43 -10.77 -9.54
C MET A 60 15.21 -9.48 -10.38
N GLY A 61 15.81 -8.35 -10.00
CA GLY A 61 15.61 -7.05 -10.67
C GLY A 61 14.22 -6.41 -10.45
N LEU A 62 13.37 -7.05 -9.64
CA LEU A 62 11.94 -6.73 -9.51
C LEU A 62 11.58 -6.15 -8.14
N ILE A 63 12.35 -6.49 -7.12
CA ILE A 63 12.20 -5.98 -5.75
C ILE A 63 13.56 -5.48 -5.26
N THR A 64 13.58 -4.30 -4.66
CA THR A 64 14.75 -3.78 -3.94
C THR A 64 14.45 -3.74 -2.44
N PHE A 65 15.20 -4.52 -1.65
CA PHE A 65 15.03 -4.61 -0.19
C PHE A 65 15.38 -3.29 0.51
N GLU A 66 16.20 -2.44 -0.10
CA GLU A 66 16.62 -1.14 0.46
C GLU A 66 15.45 -0.16 0.62
N TYR A 67 14.37 -0.34 -0.15
CA TYR A 67 13.18 0.49 -0.02
C TYR A 67 12.24 0.03 1.10
N ILE A 68 12.45 -1.12 1.75
CA ILE A 68 11.61 -1.59 2.87
C ILE A 68 11.42 -0.50 3.94
N PRO A 69 12.49 0.12 4.49
CA PRO A 69 12.32 1.17 5.50
C PRO A 69 11.53 2.37 4.96
N VAL A 70 11.73 2.75 3.70
CA VAL A 70 10.99 3.84 3.05
C VAL A 70 9.51 3.48 2.94
N TRP A 71 9.19 2.31 2.39
CA TRP A 71 7.83 1.80 2.26
C TRP A 71 7.13 1.62 3.60
N TYR A 72 7.86 1.22 4.64
CA TYR A 72 7.34 1.09 5.99
C TYR A 72 6.94 2.44 6.57
N LEU A 73 7.80 3.45 6.45
CA LEU A 73 7.50 4.82 6.86
C LEU A 73 6.34 5.40 6.04
N SER A 74 6.35 5.22 4.71
CA SER A 74 5.27 5.63 3.82
C SER A 74 3.94 4.95 4.20
N SER A 75 3.95 3.68 4.57
CA SER A 75 2.76 2.94 5.01
C SER A 75 2.17 3.50 6.30
N ILE A 76 3.02 3.84 7.28
CA ILE A 76 2.60 4.51 8.52
C ILE A 76 2.02 5.90 8.22
N PHE A 77 2.66 6.66 7.34
CA PHE A 77 2.19 7.99 6.95
C PHE A 77 0.85 7.91 6.22
N CYS A 78 0.70 7.00 5.26
CA CYS A 78 -0.55 6.77 4.55
C CYS A 78 -1.68 6.40 5.52
N GLU A 79 -1.44 5.51 6.46
CA GLU A 79 -2.46 5.14 7.45
C GLU A 79 -2.83 6.30 8.39
N LYS A 80 -1.84 7.04 8.89
CA LYS A 80 -2.11 8.14 9.83
C LYS A 80 -2.72 9.37 9.17
N PHE A 81 -2.31 9.69 7.96
CA PHE A 81 -2.77 10.88 7.25
C PHE A 81 -3.90 10.49 6.30
N VAL A 82 -3.62 9.69 5.28
CA VAL A 82 -4.57 9.42 4.20
C VAL A 82 -5.83 8.74 4.70
N ILE A 83 -5.75 7.70 5.53
CA ILE A 83 -6.97 7.04 6.05
C ILE A 83 -7.73 7.95 7.01
N ARG A 84 -7.04 8.73 7.87
CA ARG A 84 -7.73 9.68 8.76
C ARG A 84 -8.42 10.80 8.00
N TYR A 85 -7.76 11.39 7.02
CA TYR A 85 -8.35 12.44 6.18
C TYR A 85 -9.46 11.90 5.29
N ALA A 86 -9.31 10.70 4.70
CA ALA A 86 -10.33 10.05 3.90
C ALA A 86 -11.57 9.67 4.72
N LEU A 87 -11.38 9.14 5.93
CA LEU A 87 -12.51 8.91 6.84
C LEU A 87 -13.13 10.26 7.24
N GLN A 88 -12.35 11.27 7.61
CA GLN A 88 -12.89 12.59 7.95
C GLN A 88 -13.70 13.19 6.80
N SER A 89 -13.23 13.13 5.56
CA SER A 89 -13.98 13.63 4.40
C SER A 89 -15.23 12.78 4.13
N ALA A 90 -15.15 11.46 4.23
CA ALA A 90 -16.30 10.57 4.08
C ALA A 90 -17.38 10.82 5.15
N TRP A 91 -16.99 11.02 6.41
CA TRP A 91 -17.91 11.34 7.50
C TRP A 91 -18.42 12.79 7.44
N MET A 92 -17.61 13.74 6.97
CA MET A 92 -18.03 15.14 6.74
C MET A 92 -19.06 15.29 5.62
N ILE A 93 -19.24 14.29 4.75
CA ILE A 93 -20.33 14.26 3.76
C ILE A 93 -21.69 13.90 4.40
N THR A 94 -21.76 13.50 5.67
CA THR A 94 -23.03 13.27 6.38
C THR A 94 -23.19 14.21 7.58
N PRO A 95 -23.87 15.36 7.36
CA PRO A 95 -25.19 15.51 7.99
C PRO A 95 -26.34 15.97 7.07
N GLU A 96 -26.10 16.45 5.84
CA GLU A 96 -27.14 17.17 5.07
C GLU A 96 -27.91 16.35 4.01
N GLU A 97 -27.36 15.27 3.45
CA GLU A 97 -28.11 14.46 2.46
C GLU A 97 -29.29 13.66 3.07
N LYS A 98 -29.43 13.59 4.40
CA LYS A 98 -30.61 13.01 5.06
C LYS A 98 -31.78 13.98 5.26
N ARG A 99 -31.65 15.27 4.90
CA ARG A 99 -32.71 16.28 5.09
C ARG A 99 -33.39 16.70 3.78
N GLN A 100 -32.93 16.23 2.63
CA GLN A 100 -33.47 16.61 1.31
C GLN A 100 -33.87 15.42 0.40
N ALA A 101 -33.99 14.21 0.95
CA ALA A 101 -34.59 13.06 0.26
C ALA A 101 -35.88 12.62 0.98
#